data_AF-A0A453M7T5-F1
#
_entry.id   AF-A0A453M7T5-F1
#
_cell.length_a   1.000
_cell.length_b   1.000
_cell.length_c   1.000
_cell.angle_alpha   90.00
_cell.angle_beta   90.00
_cell.angle_gamma   90.00
#
_symmetry.space_group_name_H-M   'P 1'
#
loop_
_entity.id
_entity.type
_entity.pdbx_description
1 polymer ?
#
loop_
_entity_poly.entity_id
_entity_poly.type
_entity_poly.pdbx_seq_one_letter_code
_entity_poly.pdbx_strand_id
1 'polypeptide(L)'
;MHGGGQVFVSLQGLIQSLKDKSCSRGIILVANEASASRHLSHCGLEHDIKTAPASWIIGSLFSGKLIHLKKDRCAPFRRIKMPSFQQQRAFEMSQEI
;
A
#
# COMPACT_ATOMS: atom_id res chain seq x y z
N MET A 1 -10.58 27.63 -9.42
CA MET A 1 -11.22 27.16 -8.17
C MET A 1 -10.34 26.06 -7.57
N HIS A 2 -10.01 26.15 -6.29
CA HIS A 2 -9.34 25.07 -5.54
C HIS A 2 -10.45 24.13 -5.04
N GLY A 3 -10.37 22.82 -5.30
CA GLY A 3 -11.45 21.85 -5.06
C GLY A 3 -11.81 21.56 -3.59
N GLY A 4 -11.56 22.49 -2.65
CA GLY A 4 -11.89 22.38 -1.23
C GLY A 4 -11.04 21.39 -0.43
N GLY A 5 -10.01 20.79 -1.05
CA GLY A 5 -9.11 19.86 -0.38
C GLY A 5 -8.01 20.56 0.44
N GLN A 6 -7.52 19.87 1.46
CA GLN A 6 -6.36 20.28 2.25
C GLN A 6 -5.13 19.43 1.87
N VAL A 7 -3.98 20.08 1.77
CA VAL A 7 -2.70 19.41 1.47
C VAL A 7 -1.91 19.27 2.76
N PHE A 8 -1.32 18.09 2.97
CA PHE A 8 -0.47 17.80 4.11
C PHE A 8 0.94 17.49 3.63
N VAL A 9 1.93 18.04 4.32
CA VAL A 9 3.36 17.79 4.02
C VAL A 9 3.75 16.36 4.39
N SER A 10 3.11 15.78 5.41
CA SER A 10 3.43 14.45 5.92
C SER A 10 2.19 13.59 6.12
N LEU A 11 2.39 12.26 6.04
CA LEU A 11 1.35 11.28 6.37
C LEU A 11 0.89 11.43 7.83
N GLN A 12 1.82 11.71 8.75
CA GLN A 12 1.49 11.96 10.16
C GLN A 12 0.55 13.16 10.33
N GLY A 13 0.78 14.25 9.60
CA GLY A 13 -0.11 15.43 9.64
C GLY A 13 -1.53 15.10 9.16
N LEU A 14 -1.63 14.31 8.09
CA LEU A 14 -2.93 13.81 7.61
C LEU A 14 -3.60 12.93 8.67
N ILE A 15 -2.89 11.96 9.25
CA ILE A 15 -3.42 11.07 10.29
C ILE A 15 -3.93 11.86 11.48
N GLN A 16 -3.19 12.87 11.93
CA GLN A 16 -3.60 13.71 13.05
C GLN A 16 -4.89 14.47 12.73
N SER A 17 -5.02 15.04 11.54
CA SER A 17 -6.24 15.72 11.10
C SER A 17 -7.48 14.81 11.04
N LEU A 18 -7.29 13.52 10.71
CA LEU A 18 -8.36 12.52 10.71
C LEU A 18 -8.77 12.17 12.14
N LYS A 19 -7.81 12.03 13.05
CA LYS A 19 -8.06 11.77 14.48
C LYS A 19 -8.81 12.93 15.14
N ASP A 20 -8.39 14.16 14.84
CA ASP A 20 -9.00 15.38 15.35
C ASP A 20 -10.32 15.72 14.64
N LYS A 21 -10.73 14.90 13.67
CA LYS A 21 -11.95 15.05 12.85
C LYS A 21 -12.03 16.36 12.08
N SER A 22 -10.91 17.06 11.92
CA SER A 22 -10.82 18.23 11.03
C SER A 22 -10.90 17.83 9.56
N CYS A 23 -10.62 16.56 9.24
CA CYS A 23 -10.80 15.98 7.92
C CYS A 23 -11.64 14.69 8.03
N SER A 24 -12.53 14.48 7.06
CA SER A 24 -13.38 13.28 7.04
C SER A 24 -12.75 12.09 6.31
N ARG A 25 -11.90 12.35 5.31
CA ARG A 25 -11.25 11.34 4.47
C ARG A 25 -9.85 11.78 4.09
N GLY A 26 -8.92 10.83 4.07
CA GLY A 26 -7.53 11.04 3.64
C GLY A 26 -7.19 10.19 2.43
N ILE A 27 -6.29 10.70 1.59
CA ILE A 27 -5.77 9.98 0.43
C ILE A 27 -4.32 10.41 0.17
N ILE A 28 -3.47 9.45 -0.19
CA ILE A 28 -2.11 9.72 -0.66
C ILE A 28 -2.18 9.82 -2.18
N LEU A 29 -1.87 11.00 -2.73
CA LEU A 29 -1.84 11.22 -4.16
C LEU A 29 -0.43 11.01 -4.71
N VAL A 30 -0.30 10.20 -5.76
CA VAL A 30 0.97 9.95 -6.47
C VAL A 30 0.83 10.38 -7.91
N ALA A 31 1.94 10.69 -8.60
CA ALA A 31 1.88 11.15 -9.99
C ALA A 31 1.27 10.07 -10.91
N ASN A 32 1.67 8.82 -10.70
CA ASN A 32 1.15 7.62 -11.36
C ASN A 32 1.39 6.37 -10.48
N GLU A 33 0.81 5.23 -10.86
CA GLU A 33 0.94 3.96 -10.11
C GLU A 33 2.40 3.55 -9.88
N ALA A 34 3.28 3.75 -10.87
CA ALA A 34 4.69 3.37 -10.78
C ALA A 34 5.47 4.24 -9.77
N SER A 35 5.00 5.47 -9.51
CA SER A 35 5.60 6.38 -8.53
C SER A 35 5.16 6.10 -7.08
N ALA A 36 4.27 5.14 -6.86
CA ALA A 36 3.80 4.80 -5.52
C ALA A 36 4.91 4.17 -4.68
N SER A 37 5.29 4.83 -3.59
CA SER A 37 6.17 4.22 -2.59
C SER A 37 5.45 3.08 -1.89
N ARG A 38 6.05 1.88 -1.94
CA ARG A 38 5.52 0.69 -1.28
C ARG A 38 5.41 0.86 0.23
N HIS A 39 6.43 1.45 0.85
CA HIS A 39 6.46 1.69 2.28
C HIS A 39 5.39 2.71 2.68
N LEU A 40 5.31 3.84 1.96
CA LEU A 40 4.30 4.87 2.23
C LEU A 40 2.87 4.34 2.07
N SER A 41 2.63 3.56 1.01
CA SER A 41 1.32 2.95 0.78
C SER A 41 0.97 1.94 1.87
N HIS A 42 1.95 1.17 2.36
CA HIS A 42 1.73 0.24 3.46
C HIS A 42 1.37 0.98 4.76
N CYS A 43 2.14 2.00 5.14
CA CYS A 43 1.84 2.82 6.31
C CYS A 43 0.49 3.54 6.19
N GLY A 44 0.11 3.97 4.99
CA GLY A 44 -1.22 4.53 4.74
C GLY A 44 -2.33 3.52 5.05
N LEU A 45 -2.19 2.28 4.56
CA LEU A 45 -3.18 1.22 4.76
C LEU A 45 -3.38 0.83 6.23
N GLU A 46 -2.34 0.89 7.06
CA GLU A 46 -2.45 0.69 8.52
C GLU A 46 -3.40 1.70 9.19
N HIS A 47 -3.65 2.83 8.52
CA HIS A 47 -4.55 3.89 8.97
C HIS A 47 -5.79 4.07 8.07
N ASP A 48 -6.14 3.08 7.24
CA ASP A 48 -7.24 3.12 6.24
C ASP A 48 -7.08 4.24 5.18
N ILE A 49 -5.86 4.76 5.00
CA ILE A 49 -5.55 5.76 3.98
C ILE A 49 -5.06 5.05 2.72
N LYS A 50 -5.79 5.26 1.62
CA LYS A 50 -5.43 4.66 0.32
C LYS A 50 -4.47 5.55 -0.46
N THR A 51 -3.72 4.94 -1.36
CA THR A 51 -2.91 5.62 -2.38
C THR A 51 -3.67 5.64 -3.70
N ALA A 52 -3.65 6.78 -4.41
CA ALA A 52 -4.27 6.93 -5.72
C ALA A 52 -3.39 7.74 -6.68
N PRO A 53 -3.46 7.47 -7.99
CA PRO A 53 -2.76 8.26 -8.99
C PRO A 53 -3.44 9.62 -9.23
N ALA A 54 -2.70 10.59 -9.76
CA ALA A 54 -3.23 11.89 -10.13
C ALA A 54 -4.39 11.80 -11.13
N SER A 55 -4.40 10.78 -11.99
CA SER A 55 -5.51 10.50 -12.91
C SER A 55 -6.85 10.29 -12.18
N TRP A 56 -6.83 9.76 -10.96
CA TRP A 56 -8.05 9.58 -10.15
C TRP A 56 -8.64 10.91 -9.68
N ILE A 57 -7.82 11.85 -9.17
CA ILE A 57 -8.33 13.15 -8.73
C ILE A 57 -8.78 13.99 -9.92
N ILE A 58 -8.06 13.93 -11.04
CA ILE A 58 -8.44 14.61 -12.28
C ILE A 58 -9.78 14.07 -12.80
N GLY A 59 -9.95 12.75 -12.85
CA GLY A 59 -11.22 12.13 -13.25
C GLY A 59 -12.37 12.46 -12.31
N SER A 60 -12.10 12.53 -11.00
CA SER A 60 -13.10 12.91 -10.00
C SER A 60 -13.55 14.36 -10.17
N LEU A 61 -12.61 15.28 -10.40
CA LEU A 61 -12.90 16.68 -10.68
C LEU A 61 -13.70 16.85 -11.98
N PHE A 62 -13.29 16.17 -13.06
CA PHE A 62 -13.98 16.24 -14.34
C PHE A 62 -15.41 15.72 -14.27
N SER A 63 -15.65 14.65 -13.50
CA SER A 63 -16.99 14.07 -13.32
C SER A 63 -17.85 14.82 -12.28
N GLY A 64 -17.27 15.78 -11.56
CA GLY A 64 -17.93 16.46 -10.43
C GLY A 64 -18.27 15.53 -9.26
N LYS A 65 -17.70 14.32 -9.22
CA LYS A 65 -18.01 13.27 -8.23
C LYS A 65 -16.75 12.55 -7.80
N LEU A 66 -16.71 12.10 -6.55
CA LEU A 66 -15.61 11.30 -6.05
C LEU A 66 -15.68 9.89 -6.63
N ILE A 67 -14.77 9.55 -7.54
CA ILE A 67 -14.72 8.22 -8.15
C ILE A 67 -14.27 7.20 -7.10
N HIS A 68 -14.86 6.02 -7.07
CA HIS A 68 -14.42 4.96 -6.17
C HIS A 68 -13.02 4.47 -6.57
N LEU A 69 -12.09 4.44 -5.61
CA LEU A 69 -10.83 3.73 -5.80
C LEU A 69 -11.14 2.25 -5.99
N LYS A 70 -10.66 1.68 -7.11
CA LYS A 70 -10.69 0.24 -7.32
C LYS A 70 -9.94 -0.42 -6.17
N LYS A 71 -10.55 -1.41 -5.52
CA LYS A 71 -9.87 -2.21 -4.51
C LYS A 71 -8.73 -2.94 -5.20
N ASP A 72 -7.52 -2.76 -4.69
CA ASP A 72 -6.36 -3.48 -5.19
C ASP A 72 -6.69 -4.97 -5.21
N ARG A 73 -6.69 -5.57 -6.39
CA ARG A 73 -6.77 -7.02 -6.50
C ARG A 73 -5.41 -7.50 -6.04
N CYS A 74 -5.24 -7.70 -4.73
CA CYS A 74 -4.15 -8.49 -4.20
C CYS A 74 -4.13 -9.79 -5.01
N ALA A 75 -3.22 -9.88 -5.99
CA ALA A 75 -2.91 -11.17 -6.58
C ALA A 75 -2.34 -11.97 -5.40
N PRO A 76 -2.95 -13.12 -5.04
CA PRO A 76 -2.42 -13.93 -3.97
C PRO A 76 -0.94 -14.20 -4.29
N PHE A 77 -0.07 -13.96 -3.32
CA PHE A 77 1.36 -14.24 -3.47
C PHE A 77 1.50 -15.64 -4.06
N ARG A 78 2.09 -15.76 -5.26
CA ARG A 78 2.41 -17.08 -5.80
C ARG A 78 3.33 -17.73 -4.77
N ARG A 79 2.85 -18.78 -4.12
CA ARG A 79 3.64 -19.55 -3.15
C ARG A 79 4.83 -20.12 -3.92
N ILE A 80 6.00 -19.49 -3.78
CA ILE A 80 7.24 -20.03 -4.30
C ILE A 80 7.45 -21.33 -3.53
N LYS A 81 7.39 -22.47 -4.24
CA LYS A 81 7.75 -23.76 -3.63
C LYS A 81 9.24 -23.72 -3.32
N MET A 82 9.60 -23.92 -2.06
CA MET A 82 10.99 -24.10 -1.65
C MET A 82 11.54 -25.32 -2.41
N PRO A 83 12.66 -25.22 -3.15
CA PRO A 83 13.30 -26.40 -3.71
C PRO A 83 13.77 -27.27 -2.54
N SER A 84 13.32 -28.52 -2.50
CA SER A 84 13.80 -29.50 -1.53
C SER A 84 15.24 -29.84 -1.86
N PHE A 85 16.17 -29.47 -1.00
CA PHE A 85 17.54 -29.98 -1.05
C PHE A 85 17.49 -31.45 -0.60
N GLN A 86 17.83 -32.39 -1.47
CA GLN A 86 18.05 -33.78 -1.04
C GLN A 86 19.29 -33.80 -0.16
N GLN A 87 19.09 -33.97 1.14
CA GLN A 87 20.15 -34.16 2.11
C GLN A 87 20.75 -35.56 1.90
N GLN A 88 21.71 -35.67 0.97
CA GLN A 88 22.55 -36.86 0.84
C GLN A 88 23.83 -36.69 1.66
N ARG A 89 24.11 -37.74 2.45
CA ARG A 89 25.28 -37.99 3.32
C ARG A 89 25.27 -37.32 4.69
N ALA A 90 24.49 -37.87 5.61
CA ALA A 90 25.07 -38.21 6.90
C ALA A 90 25.96 -39.44 6.66
N PHE A 91 27.27 -39.25 6.68
CA PHE A 91 28.23 -40.34 6.70
C PHE A 91 27.93 -41.24 7.91
N GLU A 92 27.79 -42.54 7.66
CA GLU A 92 27.88 -43.57 8.69
C GLU A 92 29.15 -43.37 9.50
N MET A 93 29.02 -43.19 10.82
CA MET A 93 30.03 -43.65 11.76
C MET A 93 29.31 -44.32 12.93
N SER A 94 29.02 -45.61 12.78
CA SER A 94 28.81 -46.48 13.94
C SER A 94 30.15 -46.63 14.65
N GLN A 95 30.21 -46.17 15.90
CA GLN A 95 31.19 -46.65 16.87
C GLN A 95 30.50 -47.75 17.68
N GLU A 96 30.98 -48.99 17.56
CA GLU A 96 30.80 -50.02 18.58
C GLU A 96 32.15 -50.72 18.82
N ILE A 97 32.58 -50.59 20.07
CA ILE A 97 33.65 -51.19 20.90
C ILE A 97 34.65 -52.15 20.23
#